data_AF-A0A1F4TK17-F1
#
_entry.id   AF-A0A1F4TK17-F1
#
_cell.length_a   1.000
_cell.length_b   1.000
_cell.length_c   1.000
_cell.angle_alpha   90.00
_cell.angle_beta   90.00
_cell.angle_gamma   90.00
#
_symmetry.space_group_name_H-M   'P 1'
#
loop_
_entity.id
_entity.type
_entity.pdbx_description
1 polymer ?
#
loop_
_entity_poly.entity_id
_entity_poly.type
_entity_poly.pdbx_seq_one_letter_code
_entity_poly.pdbx_strand_id
1 'polypeptide(L)'
;MSKFEKIEQVIVEKLGVDSSESAKILEKALIGGEITDKMPAEQWLEERFLPNCVVIDEEGYSKMCIDALKILGTTAATDYGGSRQRDLGQLWADMTRGYLGELAFSLFLKNKWNIESELGHEVGAIEDFLPTDIHLVSKKGEISRPPKINIGIKTIKWNGIWLDIPGDQFSHSDVHVVVKVGTGRDHLFAFFKKIVTI
;
A
#
# COMPACT_ATOMS: atom_id res chain seq x y z
N MET A 1 -8.35 32.90 1.08
CA MET A 1 -8.25 31.44 1.07
C MET A 1 -9.37 30.86 1.90
N SER A 2 -10.23 30.05 1.29
CA SER A 2 -11.28 29.32 1.98
C SER A 2 -10.68 28.29 2.96
N LYS A 3 -11.51 27.83 3.89
CA LYS A 3 -11.15 26.81 4.88
C LYS A 3 -10.70 25.51 4.21
N PHE A 4 -11.40 25.11 3.15
CA PHE A 4 -11.08 23.93 2.35
C PHE A 4 -9.82 24.10 1.49
N GLU A 5 -9.58 25.28 0.92
CA GLU A 5 -8.34 25.55 0.16
C GLU A 5 -7.08 25.37 1.02
N LYS A 6 -7.14 25.71 2.31
CA LYS A 6 -6.03 25.47 3.25
C LYS A 6 -5.77 23.98 3.45
N ILE A 7 -6.83 23.20 3.61
CA ILE A 7 -6.74 21.75 3.80
C ILE A 7 -6.18 21.09 2.54
N GLU A 8 -6.66 21.50 1.37
CA GLU A 8 -6.17 21.00 0.10
C GLU A 8 -4.68 21.29 -0.06
N GLN A 9 -4.21 22.47 0.33
CA GLN A 9 -2.79 22.82 0.31
C GLN A 9 -1.96 21.91 1.22
N VAL A 10 -2.43 21.64 2.44
CA VAL A 10 -1.73 20.72 3.36
C VAL A 10 -1.64 19.31 2.76
N ILE A 11 -2.71 18.82 2.12
CA ILE A 11 -2.70 17.50 1.46
C ILE A 11 -1.70 17.47 0.30
N VAL A 12 -1.65 18.52 -0.53
CA VAL A 12 -0.67 18.67 -1.62
C VAL A 12 0.75 18.59 -1.06
N GLU A 13 1.05 19.37 -0.03
CA GLU A 13 2.39 19.42 0.57
C GLU A 13 2.79 18.10 1.23
N LYS A 14 1.86 17.44 1.94
CA LYS A 14 2.14 16.21 2.68
C LYS A 14 2.24 14.96 1.81
N LEU A 15 1.44 14.89 0.73
CA LEU A 15 1.36 13.71 -0.14
C LEU A 15 2.09 13.88 -1.46
N GLY A 16 2.52 15.10 -1.81
CA GLY A 16 3.15 15.39 -3.10
C GLY A 16 2.20 15.20 -4.28
N VAL A 17 0.90 15.41 -4.08
CA VAL A 17 -0.14 15.27 -5.12
C VAL A 17 -0.49 16.61 -5.74
N ASP A 18 -1.10 16.62 -6.92
CA ASP A 18 -1.62 17.86 -7.51
C ASP A 18 -2.91 18.34 -6.83
N SER A 19 -3.29 19.59 -7.09
CA SER A 19 -4.48 20.21 -6.49
C SER A 19 -5.79 19.52 -6.89
N SER A 20 -5.86 18.91 -8.08
CA SER A 20 -7.05 18.18 -8.55
C SER A 20 -7.25 16.90 -7.74
N GLU A 21 -6.18 16.17 -7.48
CA GLU A 21 -6.22 14.96 -6.65
C GLU A 21 -6.49 15.30 -5.17
N SER A 22 -5.91 16.39 -4.67
CA SER A 22 -6.20 16.90 -3.32
C SER A 22 -7.67 17.25 -3.13
N ALA A 23 -8.27 17.98 -4.07
CA ALA A 23 -9.69 18.31 -4.06
C ALA A 23 -10.58 17.05 -4.07
N LYS A 24 -10.23 16.03 -4.87
CA LYS A 24 -10.96 14.75 -4.89
C LYS A 24 -10.86 13.97 -3.58
N ILE A 25 -9.73 14.01 -2.89
CA ILE A 25 -9.58 13.37 -1.57
C ILE A 25 -10.58 13.99 -0.60
N LEU A 26 -10.62 15.32 -0.56
CA LEU A 26 -11.51 16.08 0.31
C LEU A 26 -12.98 15.86 -0.05
N GLU A 27 -13.32 15.89 -1.34
CA GLU A 27 -14.67 15.60 -1.85
C GLU A 27 -15.12 14.20 -1.44
N LYS A 28 -14.27 13.19 -1.60
CA LYS A 28 -14.59 11.81 -1.20
C LYS A 28 -14.75 11.66 0.30
N ALA A 29 -13.98 12.39 1.11
CA ALA A 29 -14.14 12.39 2.56
C ALA A 29 -15.48 13.01 2.99
N LEU A 30 -15.95 14.05 2.29
CA LEU A 30 -17.28 14.64 2.49
C LEU A 30 -18.39 13.66 2.07
N ILE A 31 -18.34 13.13 0.85
CA ILE A 31 -19.35 12.19 0.32
C ILE A 31 -19.39 10.90 1.16
N GLY A 32 -18.23 10.41 1.58
CA GLY A 32 -18.09 9.22 2.41
C GLY A 32 -18.48 9.43 3.88
N GLY A 33 -18.86 10.65 4.27
CA GLY A 33 -19.30 10.97 5.63
C GLY A 33 -18.18 10.94 6.68
N GLU A 34 -16.91 11.05 6.27
CA GLU A 34 -15.79 11.19 7.20
C GLU A 34 -15.71 12.60 7.78
N ILE A 35 -16.07 13.60 6.97
CA ILE A 35 -16.20 14.99 7.38
C ILE A 35 -17.67 15.28 7.66
N THR A 36 -17.97 15.70 8.88
CA THR A 36 -19.33 15.97 9.35
C THR A 36 -19.33 17.18 10.30
N ASP A 37 -20.49 17.65 10.73
CA ASP A 37 -20.57 18.70 11.75
C ASP A 37 -19.88 18.32 13.08
N LYS A 38 -19.82 17.02 13.38
CA LYS A 38 -19.15 16.47 14.57
C LYS A 38 -17.66 16.16 14.35
N MET A 39 -17.22 16.14 13.10
CA MET A 39 -15.84 15.89 12.68
C MET A 39 -15.49 16.90 11.58
N PRO A 40 -15.20 18.16 11.95
CA PRO A 40 -14.87 19.19 10.98
C PRO A 40 -13.61 18.83 10.18
N ALA A 41 -13.48 19.40 8.98
CA ALA A 41 -12.44 19.00 8.03
C ALA A 41 -11.00 19.09 8.57
N GLU A 42 -10.65 20.07 9.40
CA GLU A 42 -9.33 20.15 10.05
C GLU A 42 -9.11 19.02 11.03
N GLN A 43 -10.13 18.71 11.83
CA GLN A 43 -10.06 17.65 12.81
C GLN A 43 -9.95 16.29 12.11
N TRP A 44 -10.73 16.09 11.04
CA TRP A 44 -10.58 14.94 10.16
C TRP A 44 -9.15 14.84 9.61
N LEU A 45 -8.59 15.94 9.12
CA LEU A 45 -7.24 15.95 8.54
C LEU A 45 -6.18 15.51 9.57
N GLU A 46 -6.18 16.14 10.75
CA GLU A 46 -5.14 15.95 11.77
C GLU A 46 -5.31 14.67 12.59
N GLU A 47 -6.54 14.28 12.92
CA GLU A 47 -6.80 13.16 13.83
C GLU A 47 -7.05 11.85 13.09
N ARG A 48 -7.49 11.91 11.83
CA ARG A 48 -7.92 10.73 11.08
C ARG A 48 -7.15 10.53 9.79
N PHE A 49 -6.98 11.54 8.93
CA PHE A 49 -6.36 11.35 7.64
C PHE A 49 -4.84 11.21 7.74
N LEU A 50 -4.14 12.26 8.16
CA LEU A 50 -2.68 12.30 8.21
C LEU A 50 -2.07 11.20 9.09
N PRO A 51 -2.63 10.84 10.26
CA PRO A 51 -2.07 9.77 11.08
C PRO A 51 -2.14 8.37 10.45
N ASN A 52 -2.94 8.19 9.41
CA ASN A 52 -3.05 6.94 8.63
C ASN A 52 -2.26 7.01 7.31
N CYS A 53 -1.56 8.10 7.04
CA CYS A 53 -0.67 8.22 5.89
C CYS A 53 0.76 7.82 6.25
N VAL A 54 1.40 7.11 5.33
CA VAL A 54 2.84 6.79 5.39
C VAL A 54 3.49 7.14 4.07
N VAL A 55 4.74 7.55 4.11
CA VAL A 55 5.56 7.83 2.93
C VAL A 55 6.54 6.69 2.76
N ILE A 56 6.56 6.11 1.56
CA ILE A 56 7.60 5.16 1.14
C ILE A 56 8.61 5.97 0.35
N ASP A 57 9.87 5.89 0.77
CA ASP A 57 10.97 6.54 0.10
C ASP A 57 11.47 5.74 -1.12
N GLU A 58 12.48 6.27 -1.79
CA GLU A 58 13.07 5.65 -2.97
C GLU A 58 13.74 4.31 -2.67
N GLU A 59 14.35 4.16 -1.51
CA GLU A 59 14.98 2.91 -1.08
C GLU A 59 13.92 1.82 -0.86
N GLY A 60 12.86 2.13 -0.10
CA GLY A 60 11.74 1.24 0.12
C GLY A 60 11.05 0.85 -1.19
N TYR A 61 10.83 1.81 -2.08
CA TYR A 61 10.26 1.53 -3.40
C TYR A 61 11.15 0.61 -4.24
N SER A 62 12.45 0.89 -4.29
CA SER A 62 13.45 0.08 -5.03
C SER A 62 13.49 -1.35 -4.52
N LYS A 63 13.49 -1.53 -3.20
CA LYS A 63 13.46 -2.84 -2.56
C LYS A 63 12.25 -3.66 -3.02
N MET A 64 11.05 -3.08 -2.94
CA MET A 64 9.82 -3.77 -3.35
C MET A 64 9.80 -4.09 -4.86
N CYS A 65 10.35 -3.20 -5.70
CA CYS A 65 10.53 -3.48 -7.13
C CYS A 65 11.44 -4.69 -7.37
N ILE A 66 12.58 -4.77 -6.66
CA ILE A 66 13.54 -5.87 -6.79
C ILE A 66 12.93 -7.18 -6.27
N ASP A 67 12.26 -7.15 -5.12
CA ASP A 67 11.64 -8.35 -4.55
C ASP A 67 10.52 -8.89 -5.46
N ALA A 68 9.73 -8.00 -6.09
CA ALA A 68 8.74 -8.41 -7.09
C ALA A 68 9.38 -9.09 -8.32
N LEU A 69 10.55 -8.63 -8.78
CA LEU A 69 11.26 -9.27 -9.90
C LEU A 69 11.74 -10.68 -9.57
N LYS A 70 12.24 -10.90 -8.33
CA LYS A 70 12.75 -12.22 -7.90
C LYS A 70 11.68 -13.30 -8.04
N ILE A 71 10.42 -12.98 -7.74
CA ILE A 71 9.29 -13.92 -7.81
C ILE A 71 8.78 -14.07 -9.24
N LEU A 72 8.71 -12.98 -10.02
CA LEU A 72 8.19 -13.06 -11.39
C LEU A 72 9.06 -13.88 -12.33
N GLY A 73 10.38 -13.91 -12.09
CA GLY A 73 11.30 -14.77 -12.84
C GLY A 73 10.97 -16.26 -12.74
N THR A 74 10.27 -16.70 -11.68
CA THR A 74 9.88 -18.11 -11.47
C THR A 74 8.42 -18.40 -11.83
N THR A 75 7.53 -17.40 -11.75
CA THR A 75 6.08 -17.56 -12.05
C THR A 75 5.73 -17.33 -13.51
N ALA A 76 6.54 -16.62 -14.31
CA ALA A 76 6.24 -16.32 -15.71
C ALA A 76 6.27 -17.55 -16.65
N ALA A 77 6.72 -18.71 -16.20
CA ALA A 77 6.83 -19.92 -17.03
C ALA A 77 5.49 -20.63 -17.29
N THR A 78 4.42 -20.35 -16.51
CA THR A 78 3.21 -21.18 -16.50
C THR A 78 2.02 -20.65 -17.30
N ASP A 79 1.99 -19.38 -17.73
CA ASP A 79 0.81 -18.76 -18.35
C ASP A 79 0.94 -18.50 -19.88
N TYR A 80 1.75 -19.29 -20.58
CA TYR A 80 1.87 -19.24 -22.04
C TYR A 80 0.69 -19.96 -22.75
N GLY A 81 -0.46 -19.30 -22.97
CA GLY A 81 -1.56 -19.88 -23.76
C GLY A 81 -2.92 -19.14 -23.90
N GLY A 82 -3.09 -17.89 -23.44
CA GLY A 82 -4.39 -17.20 -23.44
C GLY A 82 -4.40 -15.86 -24.21
N SER A 83 -5.54 -15.49 -24.82
CA SER A 83 -5.72 -14.27 -25.64
C SER A 83 -5.68 -12.93 -24.87
N ARG A 84 -5.47 -12.96 -23.55
CA ARG A 84 -5.25 -11.78 -22.67
C ARG A 84 -4.09 -12.04 -21.69
N GLN A 85 -2.92 -12.33 -22.22
CA GLN A 85 -1.72 -12.36 -21.40
C GLN A 85 -1.37 -10.94 -20.95
N ARG A 86 -1.19 -10.76 -19.64
CA ARG A 86 -0.52 -9.58 -19.11
C ARG A 86 0.95 -9.69 -19.49
N ASP A 87 1.51 -8.63 -20.04
CA ASP A 87 2.94 -8.59 -20.29
C ASP A 87 3.72 -8.60 -18.95
N LEU A 88 4.98 -9.00 -19.01
CA LEU A 88 5.86 -9.09 -17.84
C LEU A 88 5.94 -7.77 -17.06
N GLY A 89 5.90 -6.63 -17.77
CA GLY A 89 5.95 -5.31 -17.17
C GLY A 89 4.69 -5.01 -16.35
N GLN A 90 3.52 -5.42 -16.84
CA GLN A 90 2.25 -5.28 -16.11
C GLN A 90 2.21 -6.17 -14.88
N LEU A 91 2.65 -7.43 -14.99
CA LEU A 91 2.75 -8.34 -13.84
C LEU A 91 3.69 -7.77 -12.77
N TRP A 92 4.82 -7.19 -13.21
CA TRP A 92 5.77 -6.54 -12.33
C TRP A 92 5.22 -5.29 -11.65
N ALA A 93 4.53 -4.44 -12.40
CA ALA A 93 3.87 -3.26 -11.86
C ALA A 93 2.84 -3.63 -10.79
N ASP A 94 2.02 -4.64 -11.06
CA ASP A 94 0.96 -5.07 -10.14
C ASP A 94 1.52 -5.75 -8.88
N MET A 95 2.54 -6.61 -9.02
CA MET A 95 3.20 -7.24 -7.86
C MET A 95 3.95 -6.24 -6.99
N THR A 96 4.72 -5.33 -7.62
CA THR A 96 5.37 -4.21 -6.92
C THR A 96 4.35 -3.42 -6.11
N ARG A 97 3.18 -3.14 -6.70
CA ARG A 97 2.11 -2.42 -6.02
C ARG A 97 1.60 -3.19 -4.79
N GLY A 98 1.42 -4.50 -4.89
CA GLY A 98 1.09 -5.37 -3.76
C GLY A 98 2.07 -5.19 -2.60
N TYR A 99 3.36 -5.39 -2.87
CA TYR A 99 4.44 -5.28 -1.89
C TYR A 99 4.60 -3.87 -1.30
N LEU A 100 4.35 -2.81 -2.07
CA LEU A 100 4.29 -1.46 -1.53
C LEU A 100 3.19 -1.29 -0.48
N GLY A 101 2.05 -1.96 -0.64
CA GLY A 101 1.00 -1.93 0.38
C GLY A 101 1.39 -2.64 1.67
N GLU A 102 2.06 -3.79 1.55
CA GLU A 102 2.61 -4.52 2.70
C GLU A 102 3.67 -3.70 3.44
N LEU A 103 4.60 -3.09 2.70
CA LEU A 103 5.61 -2.18 3.25
C LEU A 103 4.98 -0.97 3.93
N ALA A 104 3.97 -0.35 3.31
CA ALA A 104 3.24 0.76 3.91
C ALA A 104 2.62 0.37 5.26
N PHE A 105 2.03 -0.81 5.38
CA PHE A 105 1.48 -1.26 6.64
C PHE A 105 2.57 -1.53 7.69
N SER A 106 3.70 -2.11 7.31
CA SER A 106 4.87 -2.28 8.19
C SER A 106 5.37 -0.92 8.73
N LEU A 107 5.52 0.07 7.85
CA LEU A 107 5.88 1.44 8.25
C LEU A 107 4.83 2.08 9.17
N PHE A 108 3.54 1.83 8.91
CA PHE A 108 2.46 2.32 9.77
C PHE A 108 2.55 1.75 11.18
N LEU A 109 2.75 0.43 11.33
CA LEU A 109 2.92 -0.23 12.63
C LEU A 109 4.11 0.35 13.39
N LYS A 110 5.23 0.58 12.71
CA LYS A 110 6.43 1.19 13.27
C LYS A 110 6.19 2.63 13.70
N ASN A 111 5.62 3.46 12.83
CA ASN A 111 5.41 4.88 13.12
C ASN A 111 4.37 5.10 14.23
N LYS A 112 3.31 4.28 14.26
CA LYS A 112 2.20 4.45 15.20
C LYS A 112 2.47 3.84 16.56
N TRP A 113 3.10 2.65 16.59
CA TRP A 113 3.21 1.85 17.81
C TRP A 113 4.63 1.32 18.08
N ASN A 114 5.61 1.69 17.24
CA ASN A 114 6.98 1.23 17.34
C ASN A 114 7.06 -0.32 17.34
N ILE A 115 6.22 -0.93 16.50
CA ILE A 115 6.20 -2.36 16.21
C ILE A 115 6.97 -2.56 14.90
N GLU A 116 8.05 -3.32 14.95
CA GLU A 116 8.75 -3.77 13.74
C GLU A 116 8.03 -5.01 13.20
N SER A 117 7.99 -5.16 11.88
CA SER A 117 7.42 -6.33 11.22
C SER A 117 8.27 -6.82 10.06
N GLU A 118 8.32 -8.14 9.91
CA GLU A 118 9.05 -8.83 8.86
C GLU A 118 8.04 -9.40 7.83
N LEU A 119 8.21 -9.02 6.56
CA LEU A 119 7.35 -9.42 5.45
C LEU A 119 7.80 -10.76 4.87
N GLY A 120 6.87 -11.50 4.28
CA GLY A 120 7.09 -12.85 3.76
C GLY A 120 7.79 -12.96 2.41
N HIS A 121 8.67 -12.03 2.03
CA HIS A 121 9.22 -11.95 0.66
C HIS A 121 10.42 -12.87 0.40
N GLU A 122 10.72 -13.82 1.28
CA GLU A 122 11.84 -14.75 1.07
C GLU A 122 11.49 -15.90 0.13
N VAL A 123 12.43 -16.21 -0.77
CA VAL A 123 12.34 -17.29 -1.76
C VAL A 123 12.47 -18.64 -1.05
N GLY A 124 11.34 -19.16 -0.56
CA GLY A 124 11.17 -20.56 -0.17
C GLY A 124 10.64 -21.40 -1.34
N ALA A 125 10.63 -22.73 -1.19
CA ALA A 125 9.92 -23.59 -2.13
C ALA A 125 8.44 -23.17 -2.17
N ILE A 126 7.71 -23.44 -3.25
CA ILE A 126 6.30 -23.03 -3.41
C ILE A 126 5.43 -23.55 -2.24
N GLU A 127 5.86 -24.61 -1.56
CA GLU A 127 5.22 -25.17 -0.37
C GLU A 127 5.38 -24.31 0.92
N ASP A 128 6.31 -23.34 0.94
CA ASP A 128 6.62 -22.46 2.08
C ASP A 128 5.95 -21.07 1.97
N PHE A 129 5.05 -20.86 1.01
CA PHE A 129 4.19 -19.68 1.00
C PHE A 129 3.24 -19.74 2.20
N LEU A 130 3.71 -19.18 3.31
CA LEU A 130 2.98 -19.11 4.56
C LEU A 130 1.74 -18.20 4.42
N PRO A 131 0.67 -18.48 5.17
CA PRO A 131 -0.69 -18.00 4.88
C PRO A 131 -0.96 -16.51 5.12
N THR A 132 0.04 -15.71 5.49
CA THR A 132 -0.15 -14.33 5.98
C THR A 132 0.94 -13.38 5.53
N ASP A 133 0.57 -12.14 5.19
CA ASP A 133 1.50 -11.15 4.63
C ASP A 133 2.55 -10.63 5.64
N ILE A 134 2.32 -10.78 6.95
CA ILE A 134 3.27 -10.46 8.02
C ILE A 134 3.69 -11.73 8.75
N HIS A 135 4.98 -12.05 8.71
CA HIS A 135 5.52 -13.29 9.30
C HIS A 135 5.88 -13.12 10.76
N LEU A 136 6.58 -12.03 11.10
CA LEU A 136 7.05 -11.76 12.45
C LEU A 136 6.76 -10.32 12.83
N VAL A 137 6.53 -10.11 14.12
CA VAL A 137 6.41 -8.80 14.75
C VAL A 137 7.25 -8.75 16.02
N SER A 138 7.85 -7.61 16.30
CA SER A 138 8.56 -7.35 17.55
C SER A 138 8.30 -5.94 18.05
N LYS A 139 8.33 -5.78 19.38
CA LYS A 139 8.44 -4.47 20.01
C LYS A 139 9.89 -4.22 20.38
N LYS A 140 10.26 -2.96 20.58
CA LYS A 140 11.62 -2.59 20.99
C LYS A 140 12.06 -3.36 22.25
N GLY A 141 13.12 -4.16 22.10
CA GLY A 141 13.70 -4.97 23.17
C GLY A 141 13.03 -6.33 23.39
N GLU A 142 12.01 -6.69 22.60
CA GLU A 142 11.37 -8.01 22.62
C GLU A 142 11.92 -8.90 21.50
N ILE A 143 11.81 -10.21 21.69
CA ILE A 143 12.15 -11.21 20.66
C ILE A 143 11.02 -11.24 19.61
N SER A 144 11.40 -11.29 18.33
CA SER A 144 10.45 -11.46 17.22
C SER A 144 9.58 -12.69 17.41
N ARG A 145 8.28 -12.56 17.12
CA ARG A 145 7.30 -13.65 17.21
C ARG A 145 6.28 -13.54 16.08
N PRO A 146 5.61 -14.64 15.72
CA PRO A 146 4.45 -14.56 14.83
C PRO A 146 3.34 -13.65 15.39
N PRO A 147 2.58 -12.96 14.53
CA PRO A 147 1.32 -12.34 14.91
C PRO A 147 0.38 -13.35 15.58
N LYS A 148 -0.45 -12.87 16.53
CA LYS A 148 -1.49 -13.71 17.16
C LYS A 148 -2.78 -13.78 16.33
N ILE A 149 -2.83 -12.99 15.26
CA ILE A 149 -3.94 -12.86 14.33
C ILE A 149 -3.38 -12.91 12.91
N ASN A 150 -4.10 -13.57 12.02
CA ASN A 150 -3.76 -13.63 10.60
C ASN A 150 -4.21 -12.32 9.93
N ILE A 151 -3.27 -11.59 9.35
CA ILE A 151 -3.52 -10.30 8.72
C ILE A 151 -3.40 -10.47 7.20
N GLY A 152 -4.45 -10.08 6.48
CA GLY A 152 -4.46 -9.99 5.02
C GLY A 152 -4.41 -8.53 4.58
N ILE A 153 -3.39 -8.16 3.83
CA ILE A 153 -3.16 -6.80 3.32
C ILE A 153 -3.66 -6.75 1.88
N LYS A 154 -4.62 -5.87 1.62
CA LYS A 154 -5.21 -5.67 0.29
C LYS A 154 -4.86 -4.29 -0.23
N THR A 155 -4.05 -4.29 -1.28
CA THR A 155 -3.61 -3.04 -1.91
C THR A 155 -4.56 -2.62 -3.01
N ILE A 156 -5.02 -1.38 -2.94
CA ILE A 156 -5.81 -0.75 -4.00
C ILE A 156 -5.18 0.56 -4.43
N LYS A 157 -5.51 1.01 -5.64
CA LYS A 157 -5.12 2.34 -6.12
C LYS A 157 -5.75 3.40 -5.23
N TRP A 158 -5.11 4.56 -5.14
CA TRP A 158 -5.61 5.70 -4.38
C TRP A 158 -7.07 6.05 -4.67
N ASN A 159 -7.46 6.05 -5.94
CA ASN A 159 -8.82 6.33 -6.38
C ASN A 159 -9.79 5.14 -6.26
N GLY A 160 -9.31 3.96 -5.83
CA GLY A 160 -10.09 2.76 -5.59
C GLY A 160 -11.16 2.97 -4.52
N ILE A 161 -12.34 2.41 -4.79
CA ILE A 161 -13.54 2.54 -3.95
C ILE A 161 -13.87 1.22 -3.26
N TRP A 162 -13.69 0.10 -3.97
CA TRP A 162 -14.08 -1.22 -3.51
C TRP A 162 -12.89 -1.97 -2.92
N LEU A 163 -13.10 -2.52 -1.74
CA LEU A 163 -12.31 -3.65 -1.24
C LEU A 163 -12.99 -4.91 -1.75
N ASP A 164 -12.41 -5.51 -2.79
CA ASP A 164 -12.86 -6.80 -3.29
C ASP A 164 -11.99 -7.89 -2.66
N ILE A 165 -12.62 -8.79 -1.92
CA ILE A 165 -11.97 -9.96 -1.31
C ILE A 165 -12.66 -11.18 -1.89
N PRO A 166 -11.97 -11.97 -2.73
CA PRO A 166 -12.48 -13.23 -3.23
C PRO A 166 -12.98 -14.13 -2.09
N GLY A 167 -14.10 -14.81 -2.29
CA GLY A 167 -14.78 -15.55 -1.22
C GLY A 167 -13.93 -16.66 -0.58
N ASP A 168 -13.02 -17.27 -1.35
CA ASP A 168 -12.03 -18.23 -0.89
C ASP A 168 -10.93 -17.58 -0.03
N GLN A 169 -10.58 -16.31 -0.28
CA GLN A 169 -9.58 -15.57 0.49
C GLN A 169 -10.14 -14.90 1.75
N PHE A 170 -11.46 -14.70 1.85
CA PHE A 170 -12.06 -14.00 2.98
C PHE A 170 -11.77 -14.68 4.32
N SER A 171 -11.82 -16.02 4.33
CA SER A 171 -11.66 -16.83 5.54
C SER A 171 -10.21 -17.14 5.91
N HIS A 172 -9.23 -16.68 5.11
CA HIS A 172 -7.80 -16.94 5.37
C HIS A 172 -7.18 -15.95 6.36
N SER A 173 -7.84 -14.83 6.63
CA SER A 173 -7.33 -13.78 7.53
C SER A 173 -8.38 -13.43 8.57
N ASP A 174 -7.93 -13.26 9.81
CA ASP A 174 -8.77 -12.77 10.91
C ASP A 174 -9.15 -11.31 10.70
N VAL A 175 -8.23 -10.53 10.09
CA VAL A 175 -8.42 -9.11 9.78
C VAL A 175 -7.89 -8.82 8.38
N HIS A 176 -8.66 -8.03 7.62
CA HIS A 176 -8.23 -7.48 6.34
C HIS A 176 -7.88 -5.99 6.50
N VAL A 177 -6.70 -5.61 6.05
CA VAL A 177 -6.23 -4.22 6.05
C VAL A 177 -6.21 -3.72 4.62
N VAL A 178 -6.93 -2.64 4.35
CA VAL A 178 -6.90 -1.98 3.04
C VAL A 178 -5.83 -0.92 3.03
N VAL A 179 -4.91 -1.02 2.07
CA VAL A 179 -3.89 -0.01 1.85
C VAL A 179 -4.10 0.65 0.49
N LYS A 180 -4.33 1.97 0.52
CA LYS A 180 -4.41 2.79 -0.69
C LYS A 180 -3.02 3.30 -1.03
N VAL A 181 -2.49 2.90 -2.18
CA VAL A 181 -1.18 3.37 -2.65
C VAL A 181 -1.35 4.48 -3.68
N GLY A 182 -0.59 5.57 -3.48
CA GLY A 182 -0.52 6.73 -4.36
C GLY A 182 0.27 6.49 -5.65
N THR A 183 0.24 5.27 -6.20
CA THR A 183 0.97 4.92 -7.42
C THR A 183 0.03 4.93 -8.63
N GLY A 184 0.44 5.65 -9.68
CA GLY A 184 -0.22 5.63 -10.99
C GLY A 184 -0.07 4.30 -11.71
N ARG A 185 -0.67 4.16 -12.89
CA ARG A 185 -0.47 2.96 -13.75
C ARG A 185 0.96 2.87 -14.28
N ASP A 186 1.61 4.00 -14.40
CA ASP A 186 2.92 4.25 -14.97
C ASP A 186 4.02 4.39 -13.91
N HIS A 187 3.75 4.01 -12.66
CA HIS A 187 4.68 4.20 -11.53
C HIS A 187 6.09 3.63 -11.78
N LEU A 188 6.21 2.46 -12.41
CA LEU A 188 7.51 1.92 -12.80
C LEU A 188 8.24 2.84 -13.80
N PHE A 189 7.57 3.31 -14.83
CA PHE A 189 8.17 4.23 -15.81
C PHE A 189 8.52 5.59 -15.20
N ALA A 190 7.66 6.13 -14.33
CA ALA A 190 7.94 7.36 -13.61
C ALA A 190 9.18 7.20 -12.71
N PHE A 191 9.29 6.06 -12.03
CA PHE A 191 10.46 5.71 -11.23
C PHE A 191 11.73 5.57 -12.08
N PHE A 192 11.67 4.81 -13.19
CA PHE A 192 12.81 4.67 -14.10
C PHE A 192 13.23 6.00 -14.72
N LYS A 193 12.28 6.83 -15.12
CA LYS A 193 12.58 8.19 -15.58
C LYS A 193 13.34 8.96 -14.52
N LYS A 194 12.95 8.88 -13.26
CA LYS A 194 13.64 9.58 -12.15
C LYS A 194 15.09 9.10 -11.98
N ILE A 195 15.33 7.78 -12.01
CA ILE A 195 16.67 7.22 -11.76
C ILE A 195 17.58 7.18 -13.00
N VAL A 196 17.03 7.18 -14.22
CA VAL A 196 17.79 7.17 -15.49
C VAL A 196 18.14 8.58 -15.96
N THR A 197 17.39 9.60 -15.49
CA THR A 197 17.76 11.01 -15.72
C THR A 197 18.92 11.39 -14.78
N ILE A 198 20.09 10.82 -15.06
CA ILE A 198 21.42 11.21 -14.55
C ILE A 198 22.16 11.88 -15.70
#